data_AF-A0A2N2BN14-F1
#
_entry.id   AF-A0A2N2BN14-F1
#
_cell.length_a   1.000
_cell.length_b   1.000
_cell.length_c   1.000
_cell.angle_alpha   90.00
_cell.angle_beta   90.00
_cell.angle_gamma   90.00
#
_symmetry.space_group_name_H-M   'P 1'
#
loop_
_entity.id
_entity.type
_entity.pdbx_description
1 polymer ?
#
loop_
_entity_poly.entity_id
_entity_poly.type
_entity_poly.pdbx_seq_one_letter_code
_entity_poly.pdbx_strand_id
1 'polypeptide(L)'
;MKVLFFDCFSGISGDMVLGAFIDLGIDLAYLNAELQKLNLSGFRIEAEATMKKGISGTRCHVILEADRHHHRHFSDIKEIIENSTLPDEVKTTALAIFIRVAVAEGKVHNVPVERVHFHEVGALDSIVDIVGAAICYHALKPDLVYGSKINVGSGWVRCAHGLLPVPAPATAEILCESNFEMYSKAIDGESATPTGVAILAELATYSPTTPSFIPEKTGYGFGGKDFGVLNALRIIQGRKSESNTIMVVETNVDDMTGEMAGYVLEVLLQNGALDAFYTPVYMKKNRPGIHLTVLCSEARLPLIEEIILKETSTIGIRKYPVERTCMHRHFKKIATPLGEVTIKISQQGDITRATPEYEDVKKIAQESGKSLWEVLEMVEKLK
;
A
#
# COMPACT_ATOMS: atom_id res chain seq x y z
N MET A 1 11.60 5.22 -3.69
CA MET A 1 10.42 4.41 -3.33
C MET A 1 10.31 3.22 -4.28
N LYS A 2 10.17 2.00 -3.76
CA LYS A 2 9.89 0.78 -4.53
C LYS A 2 8.42 0.78 -4.97
N VAL A 3 8.18 0.53 -6.24
CA VAL A 3 6.86 0.52 -6.85
C VAL A 3 6.55 -0.86 -7.43
N LEU A 4 5.34 -1.34 -7.20
CA LEU A 4 4.74 -2.44 -7.97
C LEU A 4 3.57 -1.91 -8.80
N PHE A 5 3.50 -2.34 -10.05
CA PHE A 5 2.35 -2.07 -10.92
C PHE A 5 1.75 -3.39 -11.43
N PHE A 6 0.52 -3.68 -11.02
CA PHE A 6 -0.28 -4.81 -11.45
C PHE A 6 -0.98 -4.47 -12.77
N ASP A 7 -0.45 -4.99 -13.86
CA ASP A 7 -1.00 -4.83 -15.20
C ASP A 7 -1.95 -6.00 -15.52
N CYS A 8 -3.24 -5.77 -15.27
CA CYS A 8 -4.32 -6.76 -15.31
C CYS A 8 -4.94 -6.89 -16.70
N PHE A 9 -4.13 -6.83 -17.76
CA PHE A 9 -4.58 -6.81 -19.16
C PHE A 9 -5.38 -8.06 -19.58
N SER A 10 -5.10 -9.20 -18.94
CA SER A 10 -5.79 -10.48 -19.14
C SER A 10 -6.55 -10.93 -17.89
N GLY A 11 -6.86 -10.02 -16.99
CA GLY A 11 -7.52 -10.32 -15.72
C GLY A 11 -6.54 -10.71 -14.62
N ILE A 12 -7.05 -11.35 -13.57
CA ILE A 12 -6.32 -11.62 -12.34
C ILE A 12 -6.96 -12.78 -11.53
N SER A 13 -6.12 -13.68 -11.03
CA SER A 13 -6.48 -14.74 -10.09
C SER A 13 -5.38 -14.98 -9.06
N GLY A 14 -5.71 -15.71 -7.99
CA GLY A 14 -4.78 -15.97 -6.89
C GLY A 14 -3.49 -16.67 -7.34
N ASP A 15 -3.63 -17.76 -8.09
CA ASP A 15 -2.52 -18.49 -8.73
C ASP A 15 -1.67 -17.60 -9.65
N MET A 16 -2.29 -16.70 -10.42
CA MET A 16 -1.60 -15.73 -11.28
C MET A 16 -0.82 -14.70 -10.44
N VAL A 17 -1.34 -14.27 -9.30
CA VAL A 17 -0.62 -13.38 -8.38
C VAL A 17 0.61 -14.08 -7.80
N LEU A 18 0.45 -15.31 -7.28
CA LEU A 18 1.57 -16.08 -6.75
C LEU A 18 2.64 -16.35 -7.83
N GLY A 19 2.21 -16.77 -9.02
CA GLY A 19 3.11 -16.98 -10.16
C GLY A 19 3.89 -15.72 -10.51
N ALA A 20 3.22 -14.56 -10.58
CA ALA A 20 3.88 -13.30 -10.90
C ALA A 20 4.89 -12.86 -9.83
N PHE A 21 4.60 -13.10 -8.54
CA PHE A 21 5.55 -12.81 -7.46
C PHE A 21 6.77 -13.75 -7.46
N ILE A 22 6.56 -15.03 -7.72
CA ILE A 22 7.66 -16.00 -7.84
C ILE A 22 8.55 -15.61 -9.04
N ASP A 23 7.95 -15.24 -10.16
CA ASP A 23 8.68 -14.79 -11.36
C ASP A 23 9.46 -13.48 -11.15
N LEU A 24 8.99 -12.60 -10.26
CA LEU A 24 9.72 -11.41 -9.81
C LEU A 24 10.97 -11.74 -8.96
N GLY A 25 11.06 -12.97 -8.45
CA GLY A 25 12.18 -13.48 -7.67
C GLY A 25 11.86 -13.79 -6.21
N ILE A 26 10.59 -13.95 -5.83
CA ILE A 26 10.26 -14.58 -4.54
C ILE A 26 10.58 -16.07 -4.61
N ASP A 27 11.41 -16.53 -3.68
CA ASP A 27 11.83 -17.92 -3.60
C ASP A 27 10.66 -18.83 -3.18
N LEU A 28 10.44 -19.91 -3.94
CA LEU A 28 9.35 -20.86 -3.68
C LEU A 28 9.53 -21.60 -2.34
N ALA A 29 10.76 -21.91 -1.94
CA ALA A 29 11.02 -22.61 -0.68
C ALA A 29 10.72 -21.68 0.52
N TYR A 30 11.06 -20.40 0.40
CA TYR A 30 10.64 -19.38 1.36
C TYR A 30 9.10 -19.30 1.47
N LEU A 31 8.39 -19.16 0.35
CA LEU A 31 6.93 -19.08 0.34
C LEU A 31 6.30 -20.32 0.99
N ASN A 32 6.79 -21.52 0.63
CA ASN A 32 6.34 -22.77 1.24
C ASN A 32 6.60 -22.79 2.76
N ALA A 33 7.79 -22.40 3.21
CA ALA A 33 8.13 -22.37 4.63
C ALA A 33 7.26 -21.42 5.44
N GLU A 34 6.93 -20.24 4.88
CA GLU A 34 6.01 -19.30 5.51
C GLU A 34 4.58 -19.84 5.58
N LEU A 35 4.07 -20.45 4.50
CA LEU A 35 2.72 -21.03 4.49
C LEU A 35 2.55 -22.21 5.45
N GLN A 36 3.60 -22.98 5.73
CA GLN A 36 3.55 -24.03 6.75
C GLN A 36 3.24 -23.48 8.16
N LYS A 37 3.50 -22.20 8.43
CA LYS A 37 3.16 -21.55 9.70
C LYS A 37 1.66 -21.44 9.95
N LEU A 38 0.82 -21.63 8.93
CA LEU A 38 -0.63 -21.75 9.08
C LEU A 38 -1.06 -23.02 9.84
N ASN A 39 -0.15 -23.99 10.03
CA ASN A 39 -0.45 -25.30 10.61
C ASN A 39 -1.56 -26.06 9.85
N LEU A 40 -1.68 -25.80 8.55
CA LEU A 40 -2.59 -26.50 7.65
C LEU A 40 -1.84 -27.63 6.93
N SER A 41 -2.46 -28.80 6.87
CA SER A 41 -1.97 -29.95 6.10
C SER A 41 -2.80 -30.15 4.82
N GLY A 42 -2.30 -30.96 3.90
CA GLY A 42 -3.04 -31.37 2.70
C GLY A 42 -2.94 -30.42 1.50
N PHE A 43 -1.95 -29.52 1.49
CA PHE A 43 -1.60 -28.74 0.29
C PHE A 43 -0.09 -28.70 0.08
N ARG A 44 0.30 -28.48 -1.18
CA ARG A 44 1.65 -28.12 -1.57
C ARG A 44 1.60 -27.09 -2.70
N ILE A 45 2.56 -26.16 -2.73
CA ILE A 45 2.72 -25.26 -3.87
C ILE A 45 3.80 -25.82 -4.79
N GLU A 46 3.45 -25.95 -6.06
CA GLU A 46 4.39 -26.15 -7.15
C GLU A 46 4.42 -24.91 -8.04
N ALA A 47 5.60 -24.52 -8.50
CA ALA A 47 5.75 -23.46 -9.48
C ALA A 47 6.68 -23.94 -10.61
N GLU A 48 6.23 -23.77 -11.84
CA GLU A 48 6.98 -24.15 -13.03
C GLU A 48 7.29 -22.92 -13.90
N ALA A 49 8.55 -22.80 -14.32
CA ALA A 49 8.90 -21.87 -15.38
C ALA A 49 8.31 -22.38 -16.69
N THR A 50 7.53 -21.54 -17.38
CA THR A 50 6.82 -21.93 -18.59
C THR A 50 6.86 -20.82 -19.62
N MET A 51 6.50 -21.17 -20.86
CA MET A 51 6.43 -20.23 -21.97
C MET A 51 5.05 -20.32 -22.63
N LYS A 52 4.28 -19.24 -22.56
CA LYS A 52 2.99 -19.12 -23.25
C LYS A 52 3.06 -18.04 -24.32
N LYS A 53 2.67 -18.40 -25.55
CA LYS A 53 2.66 -17.49 -26.71
C LYS A 53 4.00 -16.73 -26.90
N GLY A 54 5.13 -17.39 -26.60
CA GLY A 54 6.48 -16.81 -26.74
C GLY A 54 6.94 -15.93 -25.57
N ILE A 55 6.16 -15.82 -24.49
CA ILE A 55 6.51 -15.06 -23.29
C ILE A 55 6.85 -16.04 -22.18
N SER A 56 8.00 -15.84 -21.53
CA SER A 56 8.42 -16.59 -20.34
C SER A 56 7.73 -16.05 -19.10
N GLY A 57 7.51 -16.93 -18.13
CA GLY A 57 6.95 -16.59 -16.83
C GLY A 57 6.78 -17.82 -15.98
N THR A 58 6.03 -17.69 -14.88
CA THR A 58 5.82 -18.77 -13.92
C THR A 58 4.35 -19.15 -13.86
N ARG A 59 4.07 -20.45 -13.84
CA ARG A 59 2.75 -20.99 -13.53
C ARG A 59 2.80 -21.58 -12.12
N CYS A 60 1.94 -21.09 -11.24
CA CYS A 60 1.85 -21.56 -9.86
C CYS A 60 0.63 -22.47 -9.71
N HIS A 61 0.79 -23.55 -8.96
CA HIS A 61 -0.23 -24.55 -8.70
C HIS A 61 -0.31 -24.84 -7.21
N VAL A 62 -1.49 -24.65 -6.63
CA VAL A 62 -1.80 -25.19 -5.30
C VAL A 62 -2.37 -26.59 -5.51
N ILE A 63 -1.60 -27.61 -5.12
CA ILE A 63 -1.99 -29.01 -5.24
C ILE A 63 -2.51 -29.49 -3.90
N LEU A 64 -3.72 -30.03 -3.90
CA LEU A 64 -4.39 -30.57 -2.72
C LEU A 64 -4.16 -32.09 -2.63
N GLU A 65 -3.77 -32.60 -1.46
CA GLU A 65 -3.40 -34.02 -1.27
C GLU A 65 -4.61 -34.95 -1.12
N ALA A 66 -5.79 -34.40 -0.82
CA ALA A 66 -7.05 -35.14 -0.81
C ALA A 66 -8.22 -34.23 -1.19
N ASP A 67 -9.17 -34.79 -1.95
CA ASP A 67 -10.39 -34.14 -2.45
C ASP A 67 -11.46 -33.99 -1.34
N ARG A 68 -11.06 -33.43 -0.20
CA ARG A 68 -12.01 -33.04 0.85
C ARG A 68 -12.28 -31.55 0.70
N HIS A 69 -13.32 -31.23 -0.07
CA HIS A 69 -13.98 -29.92 -0.02
C HIS A 69 -14.57 -29.71 1.38
N HIS A 70 -13.72 -29.37 2.34
CA HIS A 70 -14.15 -28.81 3.60
C HIS A 70 -14.50 -27.36 3.31
N HIS A 71 -15.78 -27.10 3.06
CA HIS A 71 -16.27 -25.73 3.09
C HIS A 71 -16.02 -25.16 4.49
N ARG A 72 -15.39 -24.00 4.55
CA ARG A 72 -15.09 -23.28 5.78
C ARG A 72 -15.89 -22.00 5.83
N HIS A 73 -16.32 -21.64 7.03
CA HIS A 73 -16.84 -20.32 7.28
C HIS A 73 -15.70 -19.31 7.39
N PHE A 74 -16.01 -18.03 7.19
CA PHE A 74 -15.04 -16.96 7.39
C PHE A 74 -14.46 -16.97 8.81
N SER A 75 -15.25 -17.33 9.83
CA SER A 75 -14.79 -17.50 11.21
C SER A 75 -13.66 -18.52 11.32
N ASP A 76 -13.75 -19.65 10.63
CA ASP A 76 -12.76 -20.72 10.69
C ASP A 76 -11.44 -20.26 10.05
N ILE A 77 -11.52 -19.57 8.92
CA ILE A 77 -10.36 -19.01 8.22
C ILE A 77 -9.68 -17.95 9.08
N LYS A 78 -10.47 -17.09 9.74
CA LYS A 78 -9.96 -16.08 10.65
C LYS A 78 -9.19 -16.74 11.81
N GLU A 79 -9.76 -17.75 12.45
CA GLU A 79 -9.09 -18.48 13.53
C GLU A 79 -7.79 -19.17 13.06
N ILE A 80 -7.78 -19.75 11.85
CA ILE A 80 -6.57 -20.35 11.27
C ILE A 80 -5.45 -19.29 11.16
N ILE A 81 -5.77 -18.12 10.60
CA ILE A 81 -4.77 -17.06 10.38
C ILE A 81 -4.33 -16.47 11.73
N GLU A 82 -5.25 -16.19 12.64
CA GLU A 82 -4.94 -15.59 13.95
C GLU A 82 -4.07 -16.52 14.81
N ASN A 83 -4.38 -17.83 14.82
CA ASN A 83 -3.64 -18.83 15.58
C ASN A 83 -2.33 -19.30 14.92
N SER A 84 -2.04 -18.86 13.69
CA SER A 84 -0.79 -19.17 12.99
C SER A 84 0.42 -18.47 13.62
N THR A 85 1.63 -18.91 13.29
CA THR A 85 2.87 -18.21 13.68
C THR A 85 3.38 -17.25 12.59
N LEU A 86 2.51 -16.81 11.68
CA LEU A 86 2.84 -15.79 10.68
C LEU A 86 3.13 -14.43 11.34
N PRO A 87 3.94 -13.55 10.70
CA PRO A 87 4.07 -12.17 11.15
C PRO A 87 2.74 -11.43 11.19
N ASP A 88 2.56 -10.53 12.16
CA ASP A 88 1.29 -9.80 12.35
C ASP A 88 0.90 -8.99 11.11
N GLU A 89 1.86 -8.37 10.42
CA GLU A 89 1.62 -7.63 9.18
C GLU A 89 1.02 -8.52 8.07
N VAL A 90 1.49 -9.77 7.96
CA VAL A 90 0.96 -10.75 7.01
C VAL A 90 -0.46 -11.16 7.40
N LYS A 91 -0.71 -11.43 8.68
CA LYS A 91 -2.04 -11.77 9.20
C LYS A 91 -3.04 -10.65 8.92
N THR A 92 -2.68 -9.41 9.24
CA THR A 92 -3.53 -8.23 9.00
C THR A 92 -3.89 -8.10 7.53
N THR A 93 -2.90 -8.17 6.63
CA THR A 93 -3.16 -8.08 5.19
C THR A 93 -4.01 -9.24 4.67
N ALA A 94 -3.72 -10.48 5.05
CA ALA A 94 -4.49 -11.64 4.60
C ALA A 94 -5.96 -11.55 5.07
N LEU A 95 -6.20 -11.17 6.32
CA LEU A 95 -7.55 -10.97 6.85
C LEU A 95 -8.28 -9.84 6.12
N ALA A 96 -7.61 -8.74 5.81
CA ALA A 96 -8.22 -7.63 5.06
C ALA A 96 -8.66 -8.06 3.65
N ILE A 97 -7.84 -8.86 2.95
CA ILE A 97 -8.21 -9.45 1.65
C ILE A 97 -9.43 -10.37 1.81
N PHE A 98 -9.42 -11.26 2.81
CA PHE A 98 -10.56 -12.15 3.07
C PHE A 98 -11.85 -11.40 3.42
N ILE A 99 -11.76 -10.29 4.17
CA ILE A 99 -12.91 -9.46 4.51
C ILE A 99 -13.55 -8.90 3.23
N ARG A 100 -12.77 -8.48 2.22
CA ARG A 100 -13.34 -8.03 0.94
C ARG A 100 -14.16 -9.11 0.25
N VAL A 101 -13.64 -10.33 0.21
CA VAL A 101 -14.38 -11.49 -0.32
C VAL A 101 -15.62 -11.77 0.52
N ALA A 102 -15.49 -11.80 1.84
CA ALA A 102 -16.60 -12.11 2.75
C ALA A 102 -17.74 -11.09 2.65
N VAL A 103 -17.43 -9.80 2.53
CA VAL A 103 -18.43 -8.73 2.32
C VAL A 103 -19.17 -8.93 1.01
N ALA A 104 -18.44 -9.22 -0.08
CA ALA A 104 -19.05 -9.48 -1.38
C ALA A 104 -19.95 -10.73 -1.37
N GLU A 105 -19.47 -11.84 -0.82
CA GLU A 105 -20.22 -13.09 -0.69
C GLU A 105 -21.45 -12.92 0.22
N GLY A 106 -21.31 -12.20 1.33
CA GLY A 106 -22.43 -11.87 2.22
C GLY A 106 -23.53 -11.08 1.52
N LYS A 107 -23.16 -10.16 0.63
CA LYS A 107 -24.11 -9.40 -0.19
C LYS A 107 -24.78 -10.28 -1.25
N VAL A 108 -24.01 -11.12 -1.97
CA VAL A 108 -24.54 -12.06 -2.98
C VAL A 108 -25.53 -13.05 -2.36
N HIS A 109 -25.22 -13.55 -1.16
CA HIS A 109 -26.04 -14.56 -0.47
C HIS A 109 -27.04 -13.98 0.54
N ASN A 110 -27.06 -12.66 0.72
CA ASN A 110 -27.88 -11.95 1.70
C ASN A 110 -27.73 -12.50 3.14
N VAL A 111 -26.48 -12.69 3.56
CA VAL A 111 -26.11 -13.15 4.90
C VAL A 111 -25.08 -12.20 5.51
N PRO A 112 -25.07 -12.03 6.85
CA PRO A 112 -24.04 -11.24 7.51
C PRO A 112 -22.66 -11.90 7.32
N VAL A 113 -21.61 -11.08 7.29
CA VAL A 113 -20.21 -11.49 7.00
C VAL A 113 -19.76 -12.66 7.88
N GLU A 114 -20.16 -12.67 9.15
CA GLU A 114 -19.79 -13.69 10.13
C GLU A 114 -20.44 -15.06 9.83
N ARG A 115 -21.50 -15.09 9.03
CA ARG A 115 -22.21 -16.32 8.63
C ARG A 115 -21.94 -16.72 7.19
N VAL A 116 -21.04 -16.01 6.50
CA VAL A 116 -20.66 -16.35 5.13
C VAL A 116 -20.06 -17.75 5.11
N HIS A 117 -20.63 -18.58 4.26
CA HIS A 117 -20.15 -19.91 3.96
C HIS A 117 -19.53 -19.86 2.57
N PHE A 118 -18.21 -20.03 2.48
CA PHE A 118 -17.54 -19.92 1.20
C PHE A 118 -17.68 -21.23 0.43
N HIS A 119 -18.40 -21.17 -0.68
CA HIS A 119 -18.61 -22.32 -1.56
C HIS A 119 -17.39 -22.59 -2.44
N GLU A 120 -16.71 -21.53 -2.89
CA GLU A 120 -15.55 -21.60 -3.79
C GLU A 120 -14.30 -20.98 -3.18
N VAL A 121 -14.45 -19.90 -2.39
CA VAL A 121 -13.30 -19.13 -1.83
C VAL A 121 -12.84 -19.60 -0.43
N GLY A 122 -13.47 -20.63 0.13
CA GLY A 122 -13.12 -21.20 1.44
C GLY A 122 -12.35 -22.50 1.35
N ALA A 123 -12.12 -22.96 0.13
CA ALA A 123 -11.28 -24.09 -0.16
C ALA A 123 -9.81 -23.74 0.15
N LEU A 124 -9.02 -24.80 0.34
CA LEU A 124 -7.63 -24.69 0.77
C LEU A 124 -6.77 -23.92 -0.23
N ASP A 125 -7.10 -23.98 -1.52
CA ASP A 125 -6.48 -23.20 -2.60
C ASP A 125 -6.59 -21.69 -2.38
N SER A 126 -7.78 -21.18 -2.06
CA SER A 126 -8.02 -19.75 -1.85
C SER A 126 -7.33 -19.22 -0.60
N ILE A 127 -7.22 -20.03 0.46
CA ILE A 127 -6.42 -19.71 1.66
C ILE A 127 -4.94 -19.58 1.28
N VAL A 128 -4.42 -20.53 0.54
CA VAL A 128 -3.02 -20.52 0.10
C VAL A 128 -2.73 -19.34 -0.83
N ASP A 129 -3.65 -19.03 -1.75
CA ASP A 129 -3.53 -17.88 -2.66
C ASP A 129 -3.50 -16.54 -1.92
N ILE A 130 -4.46 -16.29 -1.02
CA ILE A 130 -4.58 -15.01 -0.31
C ILE A 130 -3.43 -14.83 0.68
N VAL A 131 -3.16 -15.86 1.51
CA VAL A 131 -2.07 -15.78 2.49
C VAL A 131 -0.73 -15.73 1.77
N GLY A 132 -0.54 -16.51 0.70
CA GLY A 132 0.66 -16.48 -0.10
C GLY A 132 0.90 -15.12 -0.77
N ALA A 133 -0.15 -14.48 -1.28
CA ALA A 133 -0.05 -13.13 -1.83
C ALA A 133 0.36 -12.11 -0.76
N ALA A 134 -0.20 -12.21 0.45
CA ALA A 134 0.19 -11.36 1.58
C ALA A 134 1.65 -11.59 2.01
N ILE A 135 2.11 -12.85 2.07
CA ILE A 135 3.52 -13.19 2.34
C ILE A 135 4.44 -12.57 1.28
N CYS A 136 4.13 -12.76 0.00
CA CYS A 136 4.92 -12.22 -1.11
C CYS A 136 4.96 -10.69 -1.10
N TYR A 137 3.83 -10.03 -0.83
CA TYR A 137 3.73 -8.59 -0.69
C TYR A 137 4.68 -8.05 0.40
N HIS A 138 4.62 -8.64 1.61
CA HIS A 138 5.48 -8.24 2.73
C HIS A 138 6.95 -8.65 2.57
N ALA A 139 7.23 -9.71 1.80
CA ALA A 139 8.60 -10.05 1.41
C ALA A 139 9.21 -9.02 0.44
N LEU A 140 8.41 -8.52 -0.51
CA LEU A 140 8.85 -7.49 -1.45
C LEU A 140 8.92 -6.10 -0.84
N LYS A 141 8.14 -5.78 0.21
CA LYS A 141 8.13 -4.47 0.88
C LYS A 141 8.02 -3.29 -0.10
N PRO A 142 6.96 -3.24 -0.94
CA PRO A 142 6.74 -2.09 -1.81
C PRO A 142 6.37 -0.85 -0.99
N ASP A 143 6.81 0.33 -1.44
CA ASP A 143 6.37 1.61 -0.86
C ASP A 143 5.07 2.10 -1.52
N LEU A 144 4.87 1.77 -2.80
CA LEU A 144 3.68 2.12 -3.58
C LEU A 144 3.26 0.92 -4.42
N VAL A 145 1.96 0.68 -4.48
CA VAL A 145 1.39 -0.35 -5.36
C VAL A 145 0.24 0.26 -6.15
N TYR A 146 0.31 0.08 -7.46
CA TYR A 146 -0.70 0.52 -8.40
C TYR A 146 -1.28 -0.66 -9.15
N GLY A 147 -2.52 -0.54 -9.60
CA GLY A 147 -3.12 -1.51 -10.52
C GLY A 147 -3.79 -0.81 -11.71
N SER A 148 -3.74 -1.44 -12.87
CA SER A 148 -4.49 -1.01 -14.05
C SER A 148 -5.99 -1.28 -13.89
N LYS A 149 -6.78 -0.82 -14.86
CA LYS A 149 -8.12 -1.37 -15.08
C LYS A 149 -8.08 -2.89 -15.27
N ILE A 150 -9.15 -3.58 -14.88
CA ILE A 150 -9.20 -5.05 -14.79
C ILE A 150 -9.99 -5.61 -15.98
N ASN A 151 -9.39 -6.53 -16.75
CA ASN A 151 -10.13 -7.29 -17.77
C ASN A 151 -10.93 -8.41 -17.10
N VAL A 152 -12.24 -8.27 -17.00
CA VAL A 152 -13.10 -9.25 -16.32
C VAL A 152 -13.49 -10.43 -17.21
N GLY A 153 -13.28 -10.31 -18.52
CA GLY A 153 -13.72 -11.30 -19.50
C GLY A 153 -15.20 -11.09 -19.87
N SER A 154 -15.83 -12.09 -20.48
CA SER A 154 -17.23 -12.00 -20.93
C SER A 154 -17.89 -13.38 -20.95
N GLY A 155 -19.17 -13.45 -21.32
CA GLY A 155 -19.89 -14.72 -21.45
C GLY A 155 -20.31 -15.30 -20.11
N TRP A 156 -20.12 -16.61 -19.94
CA TRP A 156 -20.64 -17.38 -18.81
C TRP A 156 -19.57 -18.29 -18.21
N VAL A 157 -19.62 -18.49 -16.89
CA VAL A 157 -18.75 -19.41 -16.15
C VAL A 157 -19.58 -20.47 -15.45
N ARG A 158 -19.11 -21.73 -15.47
CA ARG A 158 -19.73 -22.83 -14.72
C ARG A 158 -19.00 -22.98 -13.38
N CYS A 159 -19.77 -22.92 -12.31
CA CYS A 159 -19.30 -22.91 -10.93
C CYS A 159 -20.24 -23.77 -10.06
N ALA A 160 -20.02 -23.83 -8.74
CA ALA A 160 -20.86 -24.61 -7.83
C ALA A 160 -22.32 -24.14 -7.80
N HIS A 161 -22.55 -22.86 -8.11
CA HIS A 161 -23.86 -22.23 -8.22
C HIS A 161 -24.49 -22.38 -9.63
N GLY A 162 -23.91 -23.23 -10.49
CA GLY A 162 -24.37 -23.45 -11.85
C GLY A 162 -23.70 -22.50 -12.83
N LEU A 163 -24.46 -22.07 -13.84
CA LEU A 163 -23.95 -21.20 -14.91
C LEU A 163 -24.21 -19.73 -14.53
N LEU A 164 -23.16 -18.94 -14.35
CA LEU A 164 -23.22 -17.54 -13.94
C LEU A 164 -22.66 -16.61 -15.02
N PRO A 165 -23.15 -15.37 -15.11
CA PRO A 165 -22.58 -14.38 -16.02
C PRO A 165 -21.17 -13.97 -15.56
N VAL A 166 -20.37 -13.47 -16.50
CA VAL A 166 -19.05 -12.89 -16.23
C VAL A 166 -19.15 -11.35 -16.27
N PRO A 167 -18.63 -10.60 -15.27
CA PRO A 167 -17.96 -11.09 -14.05
C PRO A 167 -18.90 -11.87 -13.13
N ALA A 168 -18.36 -12.87 -12.44
CA ALA A 168 -19.10 -13.61 -11.42
C ALA A 168 -19.62 -12.66 -10.33
N PRO A 169 -20.75 -12.97 -9.66
CA PRO A 169 -21.40 -12.05 -8.70
C PRO A 169 -20.47 -11.54 -7.60
N ALA A 170 -19.67 -12.41 -6.98
CA ALA A 170 -18.71 -11.98 -5.95
C ALA A 170 -17.62 -11.05 -6.52
N THR A 171 -17.09 -11.34 -7.71
CA THR A 171 -16.16 -10.45 -8.41
C THR A 171 -16.78 -9.07 -8.68
N ALA A 172 -18.03 -9.04 -9.13
CA ALA A 172 -18.76 -7.80 -9.39
C ALA A 172 -18.93 -6.95 -8.12
N GLU A 173 -19.28 -7.59 -7.00
CA GLU A 173 -19.44 -6.91 -5.71
C GLU A 173 -18.12 -6.38 -5.14
N ILE A 174 -17.01 -7.12 -5.28
CA ILE A 174 -15.68 -6.61 -4.90
C ILE A 174 -15.33 -5.39 -5.75
N LEU A 175 -15.61 -5.43 -7.06
CA LEU A 175 -15.33 -4.30 -7.96
C LEU A 175 -16.07 -3.03 -7.54
N CYS A 176 -17.34 -3.14 -7.15
CA CYS A 176 -18.14 -2.01 -6.67
C CYS A 176 -17.49 -1.28 -5.49
N GLU A 177 -16.76 -1.98 -4.62
CA GLU A 177 -16.11 -1.41 -3.43
C GLU A 177 -14.60 -1.10 -3.63
N SER A 178 -14.03 -1.41 -4.80
CA SER A 178 -12.57 -1.38 -5.04
C SER A 178 -12.03 -0.07 -5.61
N ASN A 179 -12.88 0.80 -6.17
CA ASN A 179 -12.50 1.95 -7.01
C ASN A 179 -11.72 1.62 -8.30
N PHE A 180 -11.66 0.34 -8.70
CA PHE A 180 -11.04 -0.06 -9.96
C PHE A 180 -12.03 -0.01 -11.12
N GLU A 181 -11.58 0.56 -12.25
CA GLU A 181 -12.32 0.38 -13.51
C GLU A 181 -12.21 -1.05 -14.01
N MET A 182 -13.32 -1.59 -14.49
CA MET A 182 -13.34 -2.86 -15.23
C MET A 182 -13.59 -2.64 -16.71
N TYR A 183 -13.12 -3.58 -17.52
CA TYR A 183 -13.47 -3.66 -18.93
C TYR A 183 -13.53 -5.11 -19.37
N SER A 184 -14.08 -5.35 -20.56
CA SER A 184 -14.12 -6.67 -21.17
C SER A 184 -13.63 -6.60 -22.60
N LYS A 185 -12.57 -7.35 -22.91
CA LYS A 185 -12.05 -7.45 -24.29
C LYS A 185 -11.29 -8.74 -24.52
N ALA A 186 -11.56 -9.37 -25.66
CA ALA A 186 -10.82 -10.50 -26.23
C ALA A 186 -10.79 -11.80 -25.40
N ILE A 187 -11.55 -11.89 -24.30
CA ILE A 187 -11.64 -13.09 -23.47
C ILE A 187 -13.11 -13.50 -23.31
N ASP A 188 -13.42 -14.73 -23.71
CA ASP A 188 -14.69 -15.41 -23.45
C ASP A 188 -14.50 -16.39 -22.28
N GLY A 189 -15.22 -16.15 -21.20
CA GLY A 189 -15.03 -16.76 -19.89
C GLY A 189 -14.50 -15.79 -18.84
N GLU A 190 -14.42 -16.28 -17.61
CA GLU A 190 -13.97 -15.55 -16.44
C GLU A 190 -12.44 -15.43 -16.40
N SER A 191 -11.94 -14.20 -16.61
CA SER A 191 -10.51 -13.86 -16.49
C SER A 191 -10.14 -13.15 -15.19
N ALA A 192 -11.11 -12.61 -14.47
CA ALA A 192 -10.92 -12.03 -13.14
C ALA A 192 -11.74 -12.81 -12.11
N THR A 193 -11.05 -13.41 -11.14
CA THR A 193 -11.67 -14.20 -10.06
C THR A 193 -11.89 -13.34 -8.82
N PRO A 194 -12.82 -13.71 -7.92
CA PRO A 194 -13.05 -12.96 -6.68
C PRO A 194 -11.77 -12.79 -5.86
N THR A 195 -10.99 -13.86 -5.71
CA THR A 195 -9.70 -13.87 -4.98
C THR A 195 -8.70 -12.90 -5.59
N GLY A 196 -8.51 -12.95 -6.93
CA GLY A 196 -7.56 -12.08 -7.62
C GLY A 196 -7.92 -10.60 -7.50
N VAL A 197 -9.21 -10.28 -7.66
CA VAL A 197 -9.69 -8.90 -7.53
C VAL A 197 -9.61 -8.42 -6.08
N ALA A 198 -9.92 -9.26 -5.09
CA ALA A 198 -9.78 -8.91 -3.68
C ALA A 198 -8.32 -8.60 -3.30
N ILE A 199 -7.37 -9.41 -3.77
CA ILE A 199 -5.93 -9.16 -3.56
C ILE A 199 -5.55 -7.79 -4.13
N LEU A 200 -5.93 -7.50 -5.38
CA LEU A 200 -5.60 -6.22 -6.01
C LEU A 200 -6.26 -5.03 -5.30
N ALA A 201 -7.55 -5.15 -4.98
CA ALA A 201 -8.31 -4.11 -4.33
C ALA A 201 -7.79 -3.76 -2.93
N GLU A 202 -7.18 -4.73 -2.23
CA GLU A 202 -6.54 -4.47 -0.94
C GLU A 202 -5.13 -3.91 -1.08
N LEU A 203 -4.33 -4.47 -1.98
CA LEU A 203 -2.91 -4.15 -2.04
C LEU A 203 -2.60 -2.90 -2.87
N ALA A 204 -3.46 -2.52 -3.82
CA ALA A 204 -3.12 -1.56 -4.87
C ALA A 204 -4.11 -0.39 -4.96
N THR A 205 -3.59 0.76 -5.39
CA THR A 205 -4.41 1.92 -5.80
C THR A 205 -4.65 1.90 -7.31
N TYR A 206 -5.88 2.13 -7.74
CA TYR A 206 -6.22 2.21 -9.16
C TYR A 206 -5.44 3.32 -9.87
N SER A 207 -4.92 3.01 -11.07
CA SER A 207 -4.28 3.97 -11.97
C SER A 207 -4.86 3.82 -13.38
N PRO A 208 -5.48 4.88 -13.95
CA PRO A 208 -6.12 4.82 -15.27
C PRO A 208 -5.12 4.67 -16.42
N THR A 209 -3.87 5.07 -16.18
CA THR A 209 -2.73 4.93 -17.11
C THR A 209 -1.56 4.28 -16.37
N THR A 210 -0.57 3.78 -17.10
CA THR A 210 0.65 3.27 -16.46
C THR A 210 1.31 4.40 -15.65
N PRO A 211 1.55 4.21 -14.34
CA PRO A 211 2.14 5.24 -13.52
C PRO A 211 3.60 5.50 -13.93
N SER A 212 4.08 6.71 -13.71
CA SER A 212 5.47 7.07 -14.00
C SER A 212 6.42 6.56 -12.91
N PHE A 213 7.32 5.65 -13.28
CA PHE A 213 8.43 5.13 -12.48
C PHE A 213 9.48 4.49 -13.42
N ILE A 214 10.69 4.21 -12.92
CA ILE A 214 11.74 3.51 -13.65
C ILE A 214 11.55 2.00 -13.45
N PRO A 215 11.17 1.21 -14.47
CA PRO A 215 11.01 -0.24 -14.33
C PRO A 215 12.37 -0.93 -14.16
N GLU A 216 12.41 -1.93 -13.30
CA GLU A 216 13.63 -2.70 -12.99
C GLU A 216 13.45 -4.19 -13.29
N LYS A 217 12.27 -4.74 -13.01
CA LYS A 217 11.93 -6.15 -13.22
C LYS A 217 10.47 -6.31 -13.62
N THR A 218 10.17 -7.41 -14.30
CA THR A 218 8.80 -7.85 -14.57
C THR A 218 8.65 -9.30 -14.16
N GLY A 219 7.51 -9.65 -13.56
CA GLY A 219 7.12 -11.03 -13.34
C GLY A 219 5.80 -11.32 -14.03
N TYR A 220 5.70 -12.50 -14.62
CA TYR A 220 4.51 -13.01 -15.29
C TYR A 220 3.98 -14.23 -14.56
N GLY A 221 2.73 -14.16 -14.12
CA GLY A 221 1.99 -15.28 -13.56
C GLY A 221 0.94 -15.79 -14.53
N PHE A 222 1.08 -17.03 -14.99
CA PHE A 222 0.18 -17.59 -16.00
C PHE A 222 -1.04 -18.27 -15.40
N GLY A 223 -2.22 -17.92 -15.90
CA GLY A 223 -3.47 -18.57 -15.52
C GLY A 223 -3.62 -19.94 -16.16
N GLY A 224 -4.45 -20.81 -15.56
CA GLY A 224 -4.67 -22.17 -16.03
C GLY A 224 -5.50 -22.29 -17.32
N LYS A 225 -6.48 -21.40 -17.53
CA LYS A 225 -7.41 -21.44 -18.68
C LYS A 225 -6.74 -20.94 -19.96
N ASP A 226 -7.09 -21.54 -21.11
CA ASP A 226 -6.69 -21.04 -22.45
C ASP A 226 -7.87 -20.28 -23.08
N PHE A 227 -7.66 -18.99 -23.32
CA PHE A 227 -8.65 -18.09 -23.94
C PHE A 227 -8.31 -17.77 -25.41
N GLY A 228 -7.33 -18.45 -26.00
CA GLY A 228 -6.79 -18.12 -27.33
C GLY A 228 -5.84 -16.92 -27.34
N VAL A 229 -5.94 -16.05 -26.33
CA VAL A 229 -5.02 -14.94 -26.02
C VAL A 229 -4.09 -15.29 -24.84
N LEU A 230 -3.11 -14.43 -24.57
CA LEU A 230 -2.18 -14.62 -23.45
C LEU A 230 -2.91 -14.45 -22.10
N ASN A 231 -3.15 -15.56 -21.41
CA ASN A 231 -3.69 -15.56 -20.05
C ASN A 231 -2.57 -15.40 -19.00
N ALA A 232 -2.24 -14.16 -18.68
CA ALA A 232 -1.18 -13.83 -17.73
C ALA A 232 -1.47 -12.53 -16.94
N LEU A 233 -1.05 -12.50 -15.68
CA LEU A 233 -0.90 -11.27 -14.92
C LEU A 233 0.55 -10.83 -15.07
N ARG A 234 0.77 -9.54 -15.33
CA ARG A 234 2.10 -8.94 -15.29
C ARG A 234 2.21 -8.03 -14.08
N ILE A 235 3.24 -8.24 -13.26
CA ILE A 235 3.64 -7.27 -12.24
C ILE A 235 4.95 -6.64 -12.68
N ILE A 236 4.97 -5.30 -12.78
CA ILE A 236 6.18 -4.53 -13.08
C ILE A 236 6.69 -3.96 -11.76
N GLN A 237 7.87 -4.39 -11.34
CA GLN A 237 8.59 -3.82 -10.21
C GLN A 237 9.55 -2.74 -10.72
N GLY A 238 9.61 -1.62 -10.01
CA GLY A 238 10.62 -0.62 -10.26
C GLY A 238 10.81 0.34 -9.11
N ARG A 239 11.41 1.49 -9.42
CA ARG A 239 11.65 2.56 -8.47
C ARG A 239 11.08 3.88 -8.97
N LYS A 240 10.44 4.61 -8.08
CA LYS A 240 10.11 6.02 -8.26
C LYS A 240 11.12 6.81 -7.44
N SER A 241 11.84 7.72 -8.10
CA SER A 241 12.56 8.78 -7.40
C SER A 241 11.56 9.52 -6.52
N GLU A 242 11.94 9.88 -5.31
CA GLU A 242 11.10 10.82 -4.55
C GLU A 242 10.84 12.03 -5.47
N SER A 243 9.56 12.38 -5.62
CA SER A 243 9.22 13.57 -6.37
C SER A 243 9.90 14.72 -5.64
N ASN A 244 10.82 15.40 -6.32
CA ASN A 244 11.34 16.67 -5.85
C ASN A 244 10.23 17.73 -5.81
N THR A 245 9.07 17.45 -6.41
CA THR A 245 7.92 18.33 -6.39
C THR A 245 7.07 18.12 -5.15
N ILE A 246 6.85 19.20 -4.40
CA ILE A 246 5.91 19.29 -3.27
C ILE A 246 4.81 20.29 -3.60
N MET A 247 3.74 20.31 -2.83
CA MET A 247 2.68 21.30 -2.91
C MET A 247 2.91 22.39 -1.89
N VAL A 248 2.78 23.64 -2.33
CA VAL A 248 2.58 24.80 -1.45
C VAL A 248 1.07 25.04 -1.39
N VAL A 249 0.52 25.07 -0.18
CA VAL A 249 -0.89 25.42 0.08
C VAL A 249 -0.92 26.66 0.95
N GLU A 250 -1.65 27.69 0.51
CA GLU A 250 -1.64 29.00 1.13
C GLU A 250 -3.03 29.59 1.30
N THR A 251 -3.23 30.32 2.38
CA THR A 251 -4.43 31.12 2.59
C THR A 251 -4.17 32.32 3.49
N ASN A 252 -5.03 33.34 3.41
CA ASN A 252 -4.95 34.54 4.24
C ASN A 252 -6.15 34.57 5.16
N VAL A 253 -5.93 34.89 6.43
CA VAL A 253 -6.97 34.94 7.46
C VAL A 253 -6.83 36.20 8.30
N ASP A 254 -7.88 37.00 8.42
CA ASP A 254 -7.94 38.25 9.21
C ASP A 254 -8.91 38.20 10.39
N ASP A 255 -9.58 37.07 10.62
CA ASP A 255 -10.64 36.88 11.61
C ASP A 255 -10.42 35.65 12.53
N MET A 256 -9.16 35.24 12.70
CA MET A 256 -8.74 34.22 13.68
C MET A 256 -7.83 34.80 14.77
N THR A 257 -7.82 34.15 15.93
CA THR A 257 -6.88 34.47 17.02
C THR A 257 -5.56 33.72 16.86
N GLY A 258 -4.51 34.19 17.56
CA GLY A 258 -3.22 33.50 17.60
C GLY A 258 -3.28 32.12 18.27
N GLU A 259 -4.19 31.90 19.22
CA GLU A 259 -4.39 30.59 19.85
C GLU A 259 -4.94 29.57 18.86
N MET A 260 -5.94 29.97 18.05
CA MET A 260 -6.47 29.13 16.98
C MET A 260 -5.39 28.83 15.93
N ALA A 261 -4.58 29.83 15.57
CA ALA A 261 -3.46 29.64 14.66
C ALA A 261 -2.43 28.63 15.22
N GLY A 262 -2.11 28.71 16.53
CA GLY A 262 -1.23 27.75 17.19
C GLY A 262 -1.74 26.31 17.12
N TYR A 263 -3.03 26.10 17.39
CA TYR A 263 -3.66 24.79 17.28
C TYR A 263 -3.62 24.23 15.84
N VAL A 264 -3.99 25.04 14.85
CA VAL A 264 -3.99 24.60 13.45
C VAL A 264 -2.58 24.21 12.99
N LEU A 265 -1.56 24.96 13.40
CA LEU A 265 -0.16 24.64 13.08
C LEU A 265 0.23 23.24 13.58
N GLU A 266 -0.12 22.92 14.83
CA GLU A 266 0.15 21.62 15.44
C GLU A 266 -0.58 20.49 14.71
N VAL A 267 -1.88 20.68 14.42
CA VAL A 267 -2.69 19.69 13.70
C VAL A 267 -2.12 19.42 12.31
N LEU A 268 -1.70 20.46 11.57
CA LEU A 268 -1.10 20.30 10.24
C LEU A 268 0.19 19.49 10.28
N LEU A 269 1.09 19.81 11.21
CA LEU A 269 2.38 19.10 11.38
C LEU A 269 2.17 17.64 11.80
N GLN A 270 1.24 17.38 12.74
CA GLN A 270 0.90 16.02 13.17
C GLN A 270 0.29 15.17 12.04
N ASN A 271 -0.42 15.81 11.10
CA ASN A 271 -1.09 15.13 9.98
C ASN A 271 -0.27 15.11 8.68
N GLY A 272 1.05 15.33 8.76
CA GLY A 272 1.97 15.07 7.66
C GLY A 272 2.24 16.25 6.74
N ALA A 273 2.00 17.49 7.19
CA ALA A 273 2.67 18.64 6.59
C ALA A 273 4.19 18.48 6.73
N LEU A 274 4.92 18.74 5.64
CA LEU A 274 6.38 18.77 5.63
C LEU A 274 6.92 19.99 6.38
N ASP A 275 6.18 21.10 6.30
CA ASP A 275 6.40 22.33 7.05
C ASP A 275 5.10 23.13 7.08
N ALA A 276 4.93 23.98 8.08
CA ALA A 276 3.83 24.92 8.16
C ALA A 276 4.28 26.15 8.94
N PHE A 277 3.91 27.34 8.46
CA PHE A 277 4.29 28.59 9.11
C PHE A 277 3.31 29.73 8.79
N TYR A 278 3.39 30.78 9.61
CA TYR A 278 2.60 32.00 9.43
C TYR A 278 3.50 33.18 9.07
N THR A 279 3.04 34.00 8.13
CA THR A 279 3.61 35.32 7.83
C THR A 279 2.60 36.40 8.21
N PRO A 280 2.96 37.41 9.03
CA PRO A 280 2.05 38.50 9.36
C PRO A 280 1.79 39.37 8.12
N VAL A 281 0.53 39.71 7.87
CA VAL A 281 0.10 40.52 6.72
C VAL A 281 -0.92 41.58 7.14
N TYR A 282 -1.01 42.66 6.36
CA TYR A 282 -2.12 43.60 6.44
C TYR A 282 -3.08 43.38 5.27
N MET A 283 -4.36 43.23 5.58
CA MET A 283 -5.42 42.98 4.61
C MET A 283 -6.30 44.23 4.44
N LYS A 284 -7.24 44.18 3.47
CA LYS A 284 -8.19 45.27 3.20
C LYS A 284 -8.86 45.75 4.50
N LYS A 285 -9.27 47.02 4.53
CA LYS A 285 -9.80 47.68 5.74
C LYS A 285 -8.78 47.75 6.90
N ASN A 286 -7.49 47.72 6.57
CA ASN A 286 -6.37 47.83 7.51
C ASN A 286 -6.41 46.78 8.63
N ARG A 287 -6.86 45.57 8.31
CA ARG A 287 -6.96 44.48 9.26
C ARG A 287 -5.63 43.73 9.34
N PRO A 288 -5.02 43.59 10.53
CA PRO A 288 -3.92 42.65 10.70
C PRO A 288 -4.44 41.22 10.51
N GLY A 289 -3.70 40.42 9.77
CA GLY A 289 -4.03 39.03 9.51
C GLY A 289 -2.79 38.16 9.40
N ILE A 290 -3.01 36.88 9.16
CA ILE A 290 -1.97 35.86 9.00
C ILE A 290 -2.08 35.25 7.61
N HIS A 291 -0.94 35.08 6.96
CA HIS A 291 -0.79 34.26 5.77
C HIS A 291 -0.25 32.90 6.20
N LEU A 292 -1.09 31.88 6.12
CA LEU A 292 -0.71 30.48 6.37
C LEU A 292 -0.07 29.92 5.10
N THR A 293 1.12 29.34 5.25
CA THR A 293 1.79 28.57 4.21
C THR A 293 2.04 27.17 4.73
N VAL A 294 1.63 26.16 3.97
CA VAL A 294 1.84 24.74 4.28
C VAL A 294 2.54 24.07 3.13
N LEU A 295 3.62 23.34 3.43
CA LEU A 295 4.33 22.50 2.49
C LEU A 295 3.88 21.05 2.70
N CYS A 296 3.43 20.35 1.66
CA CYS A 296 3.05 18.94 1.78
C CYS A 296 3.39 18.14 0.52
N SER A 297 3.46 16.82 0.65
CA SER A 297 3.49 15.95 -0.53
C SER A 297 2.15 16.01 -1.26
N GLU A 298 2.14 15.73 -2.56
CA GLU A 298 0.90 15.64 -3.36
C GLU A 298 -0.09 14.60 -2.79
N ALA A 299 0.41 13.48 -2.27
CA ALA A 299 -0.41 12.46 -1.63
C ALA A 299 -1.12 12.94 -0.36
N ARG A 300 -0.54 13.90 0.36
CA ARG A 300 -1.12 14.47 1.60
C ARG A 300 -2.02 15.67 1.33
N LEU A 301 -2.03 16.19 0.10
CA LEU A 301 -2.78 17.38 -0.26
C LEU A 301 -4.26 17.30 0.15
N PRO A 302 -5.05 16.26 -0.18
CA PRO A 302 -6.48 16.23 0.16
C PRO A 302 -6.77 16.38 1.67
N LEU A 303 -5.96 15.73 2.51
CA LEU A 303 -6.09 15.82 3.96
C LEU A 303 -5.73 17.22 4.49
N ILE A 304 -4.65 17.81 3.96
CA ILE A 304 -4.24 19.17 4.35
C ILE A 304 -5.30 20.19 3.96
N GLU A 305 -5.93 20.03 2.80
CA GLU A 305 -7.03 20.89 2.36
C GLU A 305 -8.22 20.81 3.31
N GLU A 306 -8.61 19.58 3.67
CA GLU A 306 -9.69 19.35 4.63
C GLU A 306 -9.40 20.03 5.98
N ILE A 307 -8.19 19.83 6.52
CA ILE A 307 -7.79 20.43 7.80
C ILE A 307 -7.85 21.96 7.72
N ILE A 308 -7.29 22.57 6.67
CA ILE A 308 -7.29 24.05 6.54
C ILE A 308 -8.73 24.58 6.45
N LEU A 309 -9.58 23.96 5.63
CA LEU A 309 -10.96 24.40 5.43
C LEU A 309 -11.84 24.16 6.66
N LYS A 310 -11.53 23.15 7.46
CA LYS A 310 -12.28 22.79 8.67
C LYS A 310 -11.87 23.61 9.90
N GLU A 311 -10.56 23.79 10.09
CA GLU A 311 -10.00 24.32 11.34
C GLU A 311 -9.64 25.81 11.25
N THR A 312 -9.76 26.44 10.08
CA THR A 312 -9.60 27.90 9.90
C THR A 312 -10.91 28.56 9.47
N SER A 313 -10.98 29.89 9.58
CA SER A 313 -12.11 30.67 9.06
C SER A 313 -12.02 30.94 7.55
N THR A 314 -11.01 30.39 6.86
CA THR A 314 -10.85 30.66 5.44
C THR A 314 -11.98 30.07 4.60
N ILE A 315 -12.32 30.77 3.52
CA ILE A 315 -13.32 30.30 2.54
C ILE A 315 -12.64 29.58 1.38
N GLY A 316 -11.31 29.67 1.27
CA GLY A 316 -10.60 29.05 0.17
C GLY A 316 -9.09 29.03 0.35
N ILE A 317 -8.47 28.19 -0.45
CA ILE A 317 -7.04 27.95 -0.45
C ILE A 317 -6.49 28.15 -1.87
N ARG A 318 -5.23 28.56 -1.95
CA ARG A 318 -4.45 28.56 -3.19
C ARG A 318 -3.41 27.46 -3.07
N LYS A 319 -3.16 26.73 -4.16
CA LYS A 319 -2.19 25.65 -4.18
C LYS A 319 -1.44 25.61 -5.49
N TYR A 320 -0.16 25.28 -5.42
CA TYR A 320 0.68 25.14 -6.59
C TYR A 320 1.85 24.18 -6.32
N PRO A 321 2.30 23.43 -7.32
CA PRO A 321 3.48 22.58 -7.19
C PRO A 321 4.75 23.43 -7.20
N VAL A 322 5.75 23.05 -6.40
CA VAL A 322 7.09 23.61 -6.42
C VAL A 322 8.12 22.50 -6.44
N GLU A 323 9.19 22.68 -7.22
CA GLU A 323 10.34 21.79 -7.17
C GLU A 323 11.25 22.14 -5.99
N ARG A 324 11.82 21.10 -5.39
CA ARG A 324 12.69 21.18 -4.23
C ARG A 324 13.93 20.34 -4.48
N THR A 325 15.09 20.93 -4.21
CA THR A 325 16.35 20.19 -4.11
C THR A 325 16.63 19.91 -2.64
N CYS A 326 16.78 18.63 -2.29
CA CYS A 326 17.13 18.21 -0.94
C CYS A 326 18.46 17.46 -0.92
N MET A 327 19.24 17.69 0.14
CA MET A 327 20.39 16.84 0.45
C MET A 327 19.91 15.48 0.96
N HIS A 328 20.62 14.41 0.60
CA HIS A 328 20.38 13.09 1.19
C HIS A 328 20.72 13.14 2.68
N ARG A 329 19.82 12.64 3.52
CA ARG A 329 20.03 12.64 4.98
C ARG A 329 20.02 11.22 5.54
N HIS A 330 20.89 10.96 6.49
CA HIS A 330 20.85 9.78 7.35
C HIS A 330 21.17 10.19 8.78
N PHE A 331 20.85 9.30 9.72
CA PHE A 331 21.03 9.55 11.15
C PHE A 331 22.09 8.63 11.72
N LYS A 332 22.97 9.18 12.56
CA LYS A 332 24.00 8.45 13.29
C LYS A 332 23.92 8.83 14.76
N LYS A 333 23.86 7.85 15.65
CA LYS A 333 23.96 8.10 17.09
C LYS A 333 25.42 8.24 17.51
N ILE A 334 25.70 9.19 18.40
CA ILE A 334 26.98 9.32 19.06
C ILE A 334 26.80 9.29 20.58
N ALA A 335 27.71 8.62 21.28
CA ALA A 335 27.73 8.61 22.73
C ALA A 335 28.37 9.90 23.26
N THR A 336 27.71 10.55 24.20
CA THR A 336 28.26 11.69 24.96
C THR A 336 28.31 11.34 26.45
N PRO A 337 29.07 12.08 27.27
CA PRO A 337 29.07 11.91 28.72
C PRO A 337 27.69 12.06 29.38
N LEU A 338 26.71 12.65 28.69
CA LEU A 338 25.37 12.96 29.21
C LEU A 338 24.27 12.13 28.53
N GLY A 339 24.63 11.18 27.65
CA GLY A 339 23.67 10.35 26.93
C GLY A 339 23.98 10.24 25.43
N GLU A 340 23.21 9.43 24.71
CA GLU A 340 23.30 9.35 23.26
C GLU A 340 22.63 10.55 22.61
N VAL A 341 23.26 11.09 21.57
CA VAL A 341 22.69 12.16 20.72
C VAL A 341 22.65 11.68 19.28
N THR A 342 21.48 11.82 18.65
CA THR A 342 21.30 11.57 17.23
C THR A 342 21.84 12.74 16.42
N ILE A 343 22.74 12.44 15.49
CA ILE A 343 23.28 13.39 14.52
C ILE A 343 22.62 13.15 13.17
N LYS A 344 21.96 14.18 12.64
CA LYS A 344 21.51 14.24 11.26
C LYS A 344 22.68 14.63 10.36
N ILE A 345 23.05 13.73 9.47
CA ILE A 345 24.09 13.93 8.46
C ILE A 345 23.40 14.17 7.11
N SER A 346 23.56 15.38 6.56
CA SER A 346 23.03 15.79 5.26
C SER A 346 24.15 15.89 4.23
N GLN A 347 24.03 15.20 3.08
CA GLN A 347 25.05 15.07 2.05
C GLN A 347 24.53 15.36 0.64
N GLN A 348 25.31 16.08 -0.15
CA GLN A 348 25.07 16.30 -1.58
C GLN A 348 26.40 16.61 -2.29
N GLY A 349 26.88 15.67 -3.12
CA GLY A 349 28.23 15.77 -3.69
C GLY A 349 29.28 15.88 -2.58
N ASP A 350 30.16 16.87 -2.69
CA ASP A 350 31.21 17.14 -1.69
C ASP A 350 30.69 17.89 -0.44
N ILE A 351 29.43 18.32 -0.42
CA ILE A 351 28.84 19.05 0.71
C ILE A 351 28.36 18.04 1.75
N THR A 352 28.92 18.10 2.96
CA THR A 352 28.45 17.34 4.12
C THR A 352 28.17 18.28 5.30
N ARG A 353 27.04 18.10 5.97
CA ARG A 353 26.65 18.82 7.19
C ARG A 353 26.20 17.84 8.24
N ALA A 354 26.68 18.00 9.47
CA ALA A 354 26.27 17.21 10.62
C ALA A 354 25.59 18.13 11.65
N THR A 355 24.33 17.89 11.99
CA THR A 355 23.55 18.71 12.93
C THR A 355 22.97 17.81 14.02
N PRO A 356 23.11 18.14 15.32
CA PRO A 356 22.48 17.35 16.37
C PRO A 356 20.96 17.50 16.28
N GLU A 357 20.21 16.44 16.57
CA GLU A 357 18.76 16.53 16.67
C GLU A 357 18.36 17.32 17.91
N TYR A 358 17.51 18.33 17.72
CA TYR A 358 17.17 19.31 18.75
C TYR A 358 16.47 18.67 19.95
N GLU A 359 15.58 17.70 19.73
CA GLU A 359 14.85 17.04 20.82
C GLU A 359 15.78 16.22 21.73
N ASP A 360 16.82 15.56 21.19
CA ASP A 360 17.82 14.86 22.01
C ASP A 360 18.62 15.86 22.86
N VAL A 361 19.05 16.97 22.26
CA VAL A 361 19.80 18.03 22.96
C VAL A 361 18.95 18.68 24.04
N LYS A 362 17.68 18.97 23.73
CA LYS A 362 16.71 19.56 24.67
C LYS A 362 16.44 18.63 25.84
N LYS A 363 16.24 17.34 25.57
CA LYS A 363 16.06 16.32 26.61
C LYS A 363 17.27 16.24 27.54
N ILE A 364 18.48 16.15 26.97
CA ILE A 364 19.71 16.12 27.77
C ILE A 364 19.88 17.40 28.58
N ALA A 365 19.58 18.57 28.02
CA ALA A 365 19.64 19.84 28.74
C ALA A 365 18.69 19.85 29.95
N GLN A 366 17.45 19.36 29.78
CA GLN A 366 16.47 19.25 30.86
C GLN A 366 16.88 18.26 31.95
N GLU A 367 17.43 17.09 31.56
CA GLU A 367 17.82 16.03 32.51
C GLU A 367 19.11 16.34 33.25
N SER A 368 20.08 17.00 32.59
CA SER A 368 21.38 17.33 33.17
C SER A 368 21.42 18.66 33.91
N GLY A 369 20.39 19.49 33.77
CA GLY A 369 20.35 20.87 34.30
C GLY A 369 21.29 21.85 33.58
N LYS A 370 21.89 21.44 32.46
CA LYS A 370 22.73 22.30 31.62
C LYS A 370 21.90 23.13 30.65
N SER A 371 22.46 24.25 30.22
CA SER A 371 21.87 25.02 29.12
C SER A 371 21.96 24.25 27.80
N LEU A 372 21.02 24.53 26.89
CA LEU A 372 21.01 23.93 25.56
C LEU A 372 22.31 24.22 24.78
N TRP A 373 22.92 25.40 25.00
CA TRP A 373 24.20 25.79 24.41
C TRP A 373 25.38 24.94 24.89
N GLU A 374 25.46 24.66 26.20
CA GLU A 374 26.51 23.79 26.74
C GLU A 374 26.43 22.36 26.18
N VAL A 375 25.21 21.84 26.02
CA VAL A 375 25.00 20.51 25.43
C VAL A 375 25.40 20.52 23.95
N LEU A 376 25.01 21.53 23.18
CA LEU A 376 25.43 21.67 21.78
C LEU A 376 26.95 21.73 21.63
N GLU A 377 27.63 22.56 22.41
CA GLU A 377 29.09 22.71 22.34
C GLU A 377 29.82 21.40 22.69
N MET A 378 29.28 20.63 23.65
CA MET A 378 29.80 19.31 23.99
C MET A 378 29.65 18.32 22.82
N VAL A 379 28.48 18.30 22.19
CA VAL A 379 28.19 17.43 21.05
C VAL A 379 29.06 17.80 19.85
N GLU A 380 29.31 19.09 19.61
CA GLU A 380 30.17 19.56 18.52
C GLU A 380 31.62 19.10 18.66
N LYS A 381 32.15 19.01 19.89
CA LYS A 381 33.52 18.50 20.13
C LYS A 381 33.68 17.00 19.86
N LEU A 382 32.57 16.27 19.73
CA LEU A 382 32.53 14.82 19.55
C LEU A 382 32.13 14.38 18.12
N LYS A 383 31.80 15.35 17.26
CA LYS A 383 31.56 15.14 15.82
C LYS A 383 32.85 15.16 15.05
#